data_AF-A0A7X8YSK5-F1
#
_entry.id   AF-A0A7X8YSK5-F1
#
_cell.length_a   1.000
_cell.length_b   1.000
_cell.length_c   1.000
_cell.angle_alpha   90.00
_cell.angle_beta   90.00
_cell.angle_gamma   90.00
#
_symmetry.space_group_name_H-M   'P 1'
#
loop_
_entity.id
_entity.type
_entity.pdbx_description
1 polymer ?
#
loop_
_entity_poly.entity_id
_entity_poly.type
_entity_poly.pdbx_seq_one_letter_code
_entity_poly.pdbx_strand_id
1 'polypeptide(L)'
;MKHGRWSLMTGVLAAVLAVGGGLAAFQPSAQAGEWKMVDPQPKVGEKMRMASFLDGKIGFTGGAGDVGKAHLTFDGGQTWTVADTSGG
;
A
#
# COMPACT_ATOMS: atom_id res chain seq x y z
N MET A 1 43.97 8.51 -36.77
CA MET A 1 42.65 9.03 -36.34
C MET A 1 41.56 7.96 -36.13
N LYS A 2 41.68 6.73 -36.64
CA LYS A 2 40.63 5.69 -36.52
C LYS A 2 40.50 5.04 -35.12
N HIS A 3 41.60 4.95 -34.35
CA HIS A 3 41.60 4.27 -33.05
C HIS A 3 41.01 5.09 -31.88
N GLY A 4 41.08 6.42 -31.93
CA GLY A 4 40.56 7.28 -30.86
C GLY A 4 39.04 7.29 -30.75
N ARG A 5 38.32 7.16 -31.87
CA ARG A 5 36.84 7.09 -31.89
C ARG A 5 36.32 5.75 -31.36
N TRP A 6 37.07 4.67 -31.56
CA TRP A 6 36.68 3.34 -31.10
C TRP A 6 36.80 3.18 -29.58
N SER A 7 37.90 3.69 -28.99
CA SER A 7 38.10 3.69 -27.53
C SER A 7 37.10 4.57 -26.77
N LEU A 8 36.63 5.66 -27.37
CA LEU A 8 35.62 6.52 -26.75
C LEU A 8 34.25 5.83 -26.67
N MET A 9 33.86 5.11 -27.74
CA MET A 9 32.55 4.44 -27.80
C MET A 9 32.46 3.24 -26.85
N THR A 10 33.54 2.48 -26.66
CA THR A 10 33.58 1.41 -25.65
C THR A 10 33.57 1.95 -24.23
N GLY A 11 34.24 3.07 -23.96
CA GLY A 11 34.19 3.72 -22.64
C GLY A 11 32.79 4.19 -22.27
N VAL A 12 32.06 4.80 -23.21
CA VAL A 12 30.68 5.26 -22.99
C VAL A 12 29.72 4.08 -22.80
N LEU A 13 29.87 3.00 -23.57
CA LEU A 13 29.03 1.80 -23.44
C LEU A 13 29.23 1.11 -22.07
N ALA A 14 30.47 1.03 -21.60
CA ALA A 14 30.78 0.47 -20.28
C ALA A 14 30.19 1.33 -19.13
N ALA A 15 30.22 2.66 -19.27
CA ALA A 15 29.61 3.56 -18.29
C ALA A 15 28.07 3.43 -18.25
N VAL A 16 27.42 3.29 -19.41
CA VAL A 16 25.96 3.11 -19.48
C VAL A 16 25.53 1.77 -18.86
N LEU A 17 26.29 0.70 -19.08
CA LEU A 17 26.00 -0.61 -18.47
C LEU A 17 26.25 -0.64 -16.96
N ALA A 18 27.27 0.07 -16.46
CA ALA A 18 27.54 0.19 -15.03
C ALA A 18 26.45 0.99 -14.30
N VAL A 19 25.90 2.03 -14.93
CA VAL A 19 24.80 2.84 -14.37
C VAL A 19 23.45 2.12 -14.49
N GLY A 20 23.20 1.43 -15.61
CA GLY A 20 21.95 0.71 -15.85
C GLY A 20 21.79 -0.56 -15.00
N GLY A 21 22.88 -1.29 -14.76
CA GLY A 21 22.86 -2.54 -13.97
C GLY A 21 22.61 -2.33 -12.47
N GLY A 22 23.02 -1.18 -11.92
CA GLY A 22 22.82 -0.85 -10.50
C GLY A 22 21.40 -0.40 -10.16
N LEU A 23 20.65 0.14 -11.12
CA LEU A 23 19.32 0.71 -10.88
C LEU A 23 18.19 -0.34 -10.91
N ALA A 24 18.41 -1.52 -11.48
CA ALA A 24 17.42 -2.59 -11.53
C ALA A 24 17.33 -3.42 -10.22
N ALA A 25 18.32 -3.31 -9.34
CA ALA A 25 18.41 -4.13 -8.13
C ALA A 25 17.80 -3.48 -6.87
N PHE A 26 17.40 -2.21 -6.94
CA PHE A 26 16.74 -1.49 -5.85
C PHE A 26 15.31 -1.15 -6.23
N GLN A 27 14.49 -2.17 -6.42
CA GLN A 27 13.07 -2.00 -6.14
C GLN A 27 12.92 -2.22 -4.63
N PRO A 28 12.65 -1.18 -3.82
CA PRO A 28 12.21 -1.43 -2.45
C PRO A 28 10.99 -2.35 -2.58
N SER A 29 11.08 -3.59 -2.08
CA SER A 29 9.86 -4.34 -1.78
C SER A 29 9.07 -3.40 -0.89
N ALA A 30 7.88 -2.96 -1.32
CA ALA A 30 7.07 -2.01 -0.57
C ALA A 30 7.17 -2.41 0.90
N GLN A 31 7.91 -1.61 1.68
CA GLN A 31 8.12 -1.90 3.10
C GLN A 31 6.70 -2.05 3.62
N ALA A 32 6.34 -3.23 4.14
CA ALA A 32 5.06 -3.36 4.83
C ALA A 32 5.12 -2.27 5.90
N GLY A 33 4.33 -1.21 5.70
CA GLY A 33 4.44 0.01 6.49
C GLY A 33 4.32 -0.33 7.96
N GLU A 34 4.87 0.50 8.83
CA GLU A 34 4.66 0.34 10.27
C GLU A 34 3.16 0.23 10.56
N TRP A 35 2.75 -0.85 11.21
CA TRP A 35 1.36 -1.05 11.58
C TRP A 35 0.98 -0.03 12.65
N LYS A 36 0.00 0.82 12.33
CA LYS A 36 -0.58 1.77 13.27
C LYS A 36 -1.97 1.28 13.69
N MET A 37 -2.20 1.24 15.00
CA MET A 37 -3.54 1.02 15.55
C MET A 37 -4.43 2.22 15.19
N VAL A 38 -5.55 1.96 14.52
CA VAL A 38 -6.53 2.98 14.13
C VAL A 38 -7.57 3.18 15.22
N ASP A 39 -7.99 2.09 15.87
CA ASP A 39 -8.85 2.14 17.06
C ASP A 39 -8.09 1.58 18.28
N PRO A 40 -7.64 2.44 19.21
CA PRO A 40 -6.93 2.00 20.40
C PRO A 40 -7.86 1.45 21.49
N GLN A 41 -9.18 1.60 21.36
CA GLN A 41 -10.15 1.15 22.36
C GLN A 41 -11.28 0.33 21.72
N PRO A 42 -10.95 -0.84 21.13
CA PRO A 42 -11.97 -1.70 20.54
C PRO A 42 -12.99 -2.08 21.61
N LYS A 43 -14.27 -1.90 21.30
CA LYS A 43 -15.35 -2.30 22.21
C LYS A 43 -15.37 -3.82 22.32
N VAL A 44 -15.17 -4.31 23.54
CA VAL A 44 -15.17 -5.74 23.83
C VAL A 44 -16.53 -6.34 23.46
N GLY A 45 -16.55 -7.23 22.46
CA GLY A 45 -17.76 -7.88 21.95
C GLY A 45 -18.13 -7.49 20.51
N GLU A 46 -17.69 -6.33 20.02
CA GLU A 46 -17.85 -5.93 18.62
C GLU A 46 -16.82 -6.66 17.75
N LYS A 47 -17.22 -7.83 17.21
CA LYS A 47 -16.35 -8.66 16.37
C LYS A 47 -16.50 -8.26 14.90
N MET A 48 -15.53 -7.52 14.38
CA MET A 48 -15.39 -7.33 12.93
C MET A 48 -14.91 -8.63 12.28
N ARG A 49 -15.58 -9.05 11.20
CA ARG A 49 -15.31 -10.31 10.49
C ARG A 49 -14.85 -10.10 9.06
N MET A 50 -15.19 -8.96 8.47
CA MET A 50 -14.88 -8.66 7.08
C MET A 50 -14.44 -7.22 6.95
N ALA A 51 -13.50 -6.97 6.02
CA ALA A 51 -13.16 -5.65 5.54
C ALA A 51 -13.00 -5.70 4.02
N SER A 52 -13.45 -4.66 3.32
CA SER A 52 -13.31 -4.51 1.87
C SER A 52 -13.14 -3.05 1.50
N PHE A 53 -12.38 -2.78 0.44
CA PHE A 53 -12.19 -1.46 -0.11
C PHE A 53 -12.76 -1.41 -1.53
N LEU A 54 -13.55 -0.37 -1.81
CA LEU A 54 -13.99 -0.06 -3.16
C LEU A 54 -12.86 0.58 -3.96
N ASP A 55 -12.11 1.48 -3.31
CA ASP A 55 -10.92 2.12 -3.87
C ASP A 55 -9.92 2.49 -2.76
N GLY A 56 -8.86 3.26 -3.09
CA GLY A 56 -7.84 3.67 -2.12
C GLY A 56 -8.30 4.62 -1.01
N LYS A 57 -9.58 5.03 -1.00
CA LYS A 57 -10.18 5.95 -0.02
C LYS A 57 -11.43 5.35 0.63
N ILE A 58 -12.28 4.70 -0.14
CA ILE A 58 -13.59 4.22 0.29
C ILE A 58 -13.50 2.75 0.71
N GLY A 59 -13.89 2.46 1.94
CA GLY A 59 -13.87 1.11 2.50
C GLY A 59 -14.97 0.84 3.52
N PHE A 60 -15.14 -0.45 3.82
CA PHE A 60 -16.20 -0.99 4.66
C PHE A 60 -15.64 -2.07 5.57
N THR A 61 -16.11 -2.12 6.81
CA THR A 61 -15.85 -3.24 7.74
C THR A 61 -17.12 -3.56 8.53
N GLY A 62 -17.29 -4.80 8.96
CA GLY A 62 -18.50 -5.23 9.66
C GLY A 62 -18.39 -6.61 10.28
N GLY A 63 -19.33 -6.89 11.18
CA GLY A 63 -19.56 -8.18 11.83
C GLY A 63 -20.98 -8.69 11.58
N ALA A 64 -21.48 -9.54 12.48
CA ALA A 64 -22.85 -10.07 12.38
C ALA A 64 -23.80 -9.42 13.40
N GLY A 65 -25.06 -9.25 13.01
CA GLY A 65 -26.12 -8.65 13.84
C GLY A 65 -25.87 -7.20 14.27
N ASP A 66 -26.67 -6.72 15.21
CA ASP A 66 -26.63 -5.34 15.71
C ASP A 66 -25.33 -4.98 16.45
N VAL A 67 -24.56 -5.98 16.87
CA VAL A 67 -23.24 -5.81 17.52
C VAL A 67 -22.14 -5.63 16.46
N GLY A 68 -22.31 -6.21 15.28
CA GLY A 68 -21.37 -6.15 14.18
C GLY A 68 -21.73 -5.11 13.12
N LYS A 69 -22.26 -3.95 13.52
CA LYS A 69 -22.68 -2.92 12.55
C LYS A 69 -21.59 -2.58 11.55
N ALA A 70 -22.02 -2.26 10.34
CA ALA A 70 -21.11 -1.81 9.31
C ALA A 70 -20.48 -0.46 9.70
N HIS A 71 -19.21 -0.30 9.38
CA HIS A 71 -18.47 0.95 9.48
C HIS A 71 -17.94 1.32 8.10
N LEU A 72 -17.92 2.61 7.81
CA LEU A 72 -17.44 3.17 6.55
C LEU A 72 -16.23 4.07 6.78
N THR A 73 -15.32 4.06 5.82
CA THR A 73 -14.22 5.02 5.71
C THR A 73 -14.27 5.71 4.36
N PHE A 74 -13.86 6.98 4.33
CA PHE A 74 -13.70 7.78 3.10
C PHE A 74 -12.27 8.36 2.97
N ASP A 75 -11.35 7.94 3.84
CA ASP A 75 -9.98 8.45 3.94
C ASP A 75 -8.91 7.33 3.94
N GLY A 76 -9.26 6.16 3.41
CA GLY A 76 -8.35 5.02 3.30
C GLY A 76 -8.20 4.23 4.60
N GLY A 77 -9.20 4.32 5.49
CA GLY A 77 -9.22 3.58 6.75
C GLY A 77 -8.53 4.29 7.92
N GLN A 78 -8.27 5.59 7.83
CA GLN A 78 -7.75 6.40 8.93
C GLN A 78 -8.86 6.74 9.94
N THR A 79 -10.09 6.96 9.47
CA THR A 79 -11.27 7.13 10.30
C THR A 79 -12.42 6.24 9.84
N TRP A 80 -13.24 5.80 10.79
CA TRP A 80 -14.37 4.89 10.57
C TRP A 80 -15.63 5.42 11.24
N THR A 81 -16.71 5.55 10.47
CA THR A 81 -18.02 6.00 10.96
C THR A 81 -19.00 4.83 10.96
N VAL A 82 -19.74 4.65 12.04
CA VAL A 82 -20.79 3.62 12.13
C VAL A 82 -21.91 3.96 11.15
N ALA A 83 -22.38 2.97 10.38
CA ALA A 83 -23.54 3.13 9.52
C ALA A 83 -24.83 3.29 10.35
N ASP A 84 -25.73 4.16 9.89
CA ASP A 84 -27.04 4.33 10.52
C ASP A 84 -27.86 3.03 10.51
N THR A 85 -27.77 2.28 9.41
CA THR A 85 -28.43 0.99 9.21
C THR A 85 -27.48 -0.01 8.56
N SER A 86 -27.46 -1.24 9.05
CA SER A 86 -26.78 -2.37 8.38
C SER A 86 -27.40 -3.68 8.85
N GLY A 87 -27.67 -4.59 7.92
CA GLY A 87 -28.07 -5.98 8.25
C GLY A 87 -26.86 -6.90 8.13
N GLY A 88 -26.66 -7.77 9.10
CA GLY A 88 -25.58 -8.77 9.13
C GLY A 88 -26.01 -10.05 9.81
#